data_AF-A0A9W9RFG8-F1
#
_entry.id   AF-A0A9W9RFG8-F1
#
_cell.length_a   1.000
_cell.length_b   1.000
_cell.length_c   1.000
_cell.angle_alpha   90.00
_cell.angle_beta   90.00
_cell.angle_gamma   90.00
#
_symmetry.space_group_name_H-M   'P 1'
#
loop_
_entity.id
_entity.type
_entity.pdbx_description
1 polymer ?
#
loop_
_entity_poly.entity_id
_entity_poly.type
_entity_poly.pdbx_seq_one_letter_code
_entity_poly.pdbx_strand_id
1 'polypeptide(L)'
;MKASLTLCLVASSLAVHTAATEPSSGNTILSAFLPHDIPSIPLGCLTLPHELPQPSGLSIPSDLPIPIALPVATHFPSPSGHPEPTGFHRQARRQLFGITENDVTTNTGCQPLTFIFARGTGELGNMGTVVGPPVASALSSLTGGKVTIQGVNYDASIVGDATAGADGGPTMAKYVTQALQQCPNTKVVLGGYSEGAMVVHNAANSLSEGQVAAAVLFGDPFKMFGVGKLSASQVKEFCALGDPVCENGFNILAHVSYGTDANTAAQFLVQAAGISSS
;
A
#
# COMPACT_ATOMS: atom_id res chain seq x y z
N MET A 1 -12.66 42.96 0.97
CA MET A 1 -12.76 42.20 2.24
C MET A 1 -12.40 40.76 1.93
N LYS A 2 -11.19 40.31 2.31
CA LYS A 2 -10.77 38.91 2.17
C LYS A 2 -10.48 38.40 3.57
N ALA A 3 -11.14 37.32 3.97
CA ALA A 3 -10.91 36.65 5.23
C ALA A 3 -9.59 35.88 5.16
N SER A 4 -8.75 36.04 6.18
CA SER A 4 -7.54 35.24 6.37
C SER A 4 -7.87 34.12 7.34
N LEU A 5 -7.68 32.87 6.92
CA LEU A 5 -7.87 31.69 7.76
C LEU A 5 -6.55 31.40 8.48
N THR A 6 -6.50 31.68 9.79
CA THR A 6 -5.36 31.35 10.65
C THR A 6 -5.55 29.95 11.21
N LEU A 7 -4.69 29.00 10.85
CA LEU A 7 -4.66 27.67 11.46
C LEU A 7 -3.52 27.62 12.49
N CYS A 8 -3.87 27.63 13.78
CA CYS A 8 -2.92 27.38 14.86
C CYS A 8 -2.92 25.88 15.19
N LEU A 9 -1.80 25.19 14.97
CA LEU A 9 -1.59 23.86 15.54
C LEU A 9 -1.35 23.99 17.05
N VAL A 10 -2.21 23.35 17.84
CA VAL A 10 -2.01 23.19 19.28
C VAL A 10 -1.31 21.84 19.47
N ALA A 11 -0.04 21.84 19.91
CA ALA A 11 0.61 20.62 20.34
C ALA A 11 0.08 20.25 21.73
N SER A 12 -0.84 19.30 21.80
CA SER A 12 -1.24 18.68 23.07
C SER A 12 -0.15 17.71 23.52
N SER A 13 0.58 18.06 24.58
CA SER A 13 1.50 17.15 25.26
C SER A 13 0.70 16.00 25.88
N LEU A 14 0.74 14.81 25.26
CA LEU A 14 0.32 13.57 25.92
C LEU A 14 1.43 13.17 26.91
N ALA A 15 1.13 13.28 28.20
CA ALA A 15 1.94 12.71 29.26
C ALA A 15 1.82 11.18 29.22
N VAL A 16 2.90 10.50 28.83
CA VAL A 16 3.03 9.04 28.95
C VAL A 16 3.18 8.72 30.44
N HIS A 17 2.12 8.19 31.07
CA HIS A 17 2.22 7.58 32.39
C HIS A 17 2.79 6.18 32.26
N THR A 18 4.10 6.02 32.52
CA THR A 18 4.70 4.72 32.80
C THR A 18 4.38 4.33 34.25
N ALA A 19 3.44 3.40 34.44
CA ALA A 19 3.25 2.73 35.72
C ALA A 19 4.26 1.59 35.83
N ALA A 20 5.35 1.82 36.57
CA ALA A 20 6.24 0.75 37.02
C ALA A 20 5.74 0.23 38.38
N THR A 21 5.47 -1.07 38.46
CA THR A 21 5.18 -1.79 39.70
C THR A 21 6.48 -2.19 40.39
N GLU A 22 6.73 -1.66 41.58
CA GLU A 22 7.83 -2.05 42.49
C GLU A 22 7.35 -3.11 43.51
N PRO A 23 8.21 -4.06 43.96
CA PRO A 23 7.99 -4.80 45.20
C PRO A 23 8.67 -4.12 46.39
N SER A 24 8.08 -4.34 47.56
CA SER A 24 8.38 -3.73 48.87
C SER A 24 9.84 -3.84 49.36
N SER A 25 10.38 -2.78 49.96
CA SER A 25 10.68 -2.70 51.42
C SER A 25 11.46 -1.42 51.80
N GLY A 26 11.08 -0.78 52.91
CA GLY A 26 12.04 -0.14 53.83
C GLY A 26 12.40 1.35 53.63
N ASN A 27 11.59 2.21 54.25
CA ASN A 27 11.98 3.37 55.08
C ASN A 27 13.13 4.29 54.59
N THR A 28 12.85 5.55 54.20
CA THR A 28 13.65 6.77 54.50
C THR A 28 12.95 8.06 54.02
N ILE A 29 12.74 8.98 54.98
CA ILE A 29 12.72 10.46 54.95
C ILE A 29 12.06 11.19 53.75
N LEU A 30 10.97 11.87 54.09
CA LEU A 30 10.22 12.87 53.34
C LEU A 30 11.10 14.11 53.02
N SER A 31 11.27 14.45 51.75
CA SER A 31 11.69 15.78 51.30
C SER A 31 10.88 16.16 50.07
N ALA A 32 9.97 17.12 50.27
CA ALA A 32 9.13 17.69 49.24
C ALA A 32 9.98 18.58 48.32
N PHE A 33 10.10 18.21 47.05
CA PHE A 33 10.58 19.11 46.00
C PHE A 33 9.38 19.77 45.33
N LEU A 34 9.27 21.09 45.51
CA LEU A 34 8.38 21.97 44.75
C LEU A 34 8.86 22.05 43.29
N PRO A 35 7.96 22.13 42.29
CA PRO A 35 8.37 22.36 40.91
C PRO A 35 8.80 23.82 40.71
N HIS A 36 10.02 24.02 40.22
CA HIS A 36 10.48 25.32 39.72
C HIS A 36 9.91 25.58 38.32
N ASP A 37 9.41 26.80 38.13
CA ASP A 37 8.92 27.35 36.88
C ASP A 37 9.96 27.27 35.74
N ILE A 38 9.58 26.66 34.62
CA ILE A 38 10.35 26.73 33.37
C ILE A 38 9.74 27.87 32.53
N PRO A 39 10.52 28.90 32.16
CA PRO A 39 10.01 29.99 31.33
C PRO A 39 9.77 29.52 29.87
N SER A 40 8.57 29.80 29.38
CA SER A 40 8.17 29.61 27.98
C SER A 40 9.02 30.48 27.04
N ILE A 41 9.72 29.86 26.09
CA ILE A 41 10.42 30.55 25.01
C ILE A 41 9.41 30.85 23.88
N PRO A 42 9.24 32.11 23.43
CA PRO A 42 8.39 32.40 22.30
C PRO A 42 9.12 32.01 21.00
N LEU A 43 8.65 30.96 20.32
CA LEU A 43 9.01 30.72 18.92
C LEU A 43 8.28 31.76 18.06
N GLY A 44 9.04 32.61 17.36
CA GLY A 44 8.52 33.63 16.47
C GLY A 44 7.76 33.03 15.27
N CYS A 45 6.70 33.71 14.84
CA CYS A 45 6.00 33.41 13.60
C CYS A 45 6.90 33.74 12.40
N LEU A 46 7.26 32.74 11.60
CA LEU A 46 7.86 32.95 10.29
C LEU A 46 6.76 33.28 9.27
N THR A 47 6.78 34.49 8.73
CA THR A 47 5.98 34.87 7.56
C THR A 47 6.72 34.46 6.29
N LEU A 48 6.15 33.53 5.51
CA LEU A 48 6.63 33.20 4.16
C LEU A 48 6.08 34.23 3.15
N PRO A 49 6.93 34.85 2.31
CA PRO A 49 6.44 35.66 1.20
C PRO A 49 5.83 34.77 0.12
N HIS A 50 4.66 35.19 -0.36
CA HIS A 50 3.84 34.50 -1.33
C HIS A 50 4.12 35.08 -2.72
N GLU A 51 5.10 34.56 -3.46
CA GLU A 51 5.30 34.90 -4.87
C GLU A 51 5.75 33.67 -5.67
N LEU A 52 4.82 33.14 -6.46
CA LEU A 52 5.09 32.17 -7.53
C LEU A 52 5.33 32.95 -8.82
N PRO A 53 6.45 32.73 -9.55
CA PRO A 53 6.64 33.30 -10.87
C PRO A 53 5.65 32.67 -11.87
N GLN A 54 4.94 33.50 -12.61
CA GLN A 54 4.11 33.08 -13.75
C GLN A 54 5.03 32.65 -14.91
N PRO A 55 4.80 31.51 -15.57
CA PRO A 55 5.54 31.17 -16.77
C PRO A 55 5.05 32.02 -17.94
N SER A 56 5.97 32.82 -18.49
CA SER A 56 5.75 33.60 -19.69
C SER A 56 5.93 32.73 -20.93
N GLY A 57 4.89 32.67 -21.76
CA GLY A 57 4.94 32.58 -23.23
C GLY A 57 5.71 31.42 -23.85
N LEU A 58 5.01 30.34 -24.19
CA LEU A 58 5.43 29.41 -25.23
C LEU A 58 4.57 29.64 -26.47
N SER A 59 5.12 30.34 -27.46
CA SER A 59 4.52 30.51 -28.79
C SER A 59 4.76 29.25 -29.63
N ILE A 60 3.69 28.56 -29.98
CA ILE A 60 3.69 27.42 -30.90
C ILE A 60 3.60 27.94 -32.34
N PRO A 61 4.52 27.61 -33.25
CA PRO A 61 4.36 27.91 -34.67
C PRO A 61 3.32 26.96 -35.29
N SER A 62 2.24 27.54 -35.81
CA SER A 62 1.22 26.87 -36.60
C SER A 62 1.64 26.82 -38.05
N ASP A 63 2.43 25.82 -38.47
CA ASP A 63 2.60 25.51 -39.90
C ASP A 63 3.15 24.09 -40.10
N LEU A 64 2.24 23.15 -40.38
CA LEU A 64 2.58 21.88 -41.01
C LEU A 64 1.68 21.69 -42.24
N PRO A 65 2.26 21.46 -43.44
CA PRO A 65 1.48 21.26 -44.65
C PRO A 65 0.81 19.88 -44.67
N ILE A 66 -0.46 19.88 -45.07
CA ILE A 66 -1.33 18.73 -45.29
C ILE A 66 -0.83 17.92 -46.49
N PRO A 67 -0.53 16.61 -46.36
CA PRO A 67 -0.43 15.73 -47.53
C PRO A 67 -1.82 15.23 -47.93
N ILE A 68 -2.31 15.85 -49.00
CA ILE A 68 -3.05 15.35 -50.16
C ILE A 68 -3.60 13.91 -50.05
N ALA A 69 -4.91 13.84 -50.26
CA ALA A 69 -5.74 12.64 -50.36
C ALA A 69 -5.22 11.60 -51.38
N LEU A 70 -5.30 10.33 -50.98
CA LEU A 70 -5.19 9.16 -51.87
C LEU A 70 -6.57 8.47 -52.00
N PRO A 71 -6.84 7.80 -53.13
CA PRO A 71 -8.20 7.53 -53.58
C PRO A 71 -8.87 6.37 -52.83
N VAL A 72 -10.18 6.54 -52.65
CA VAL A 72 -11.14 5.54 -52.18
C VAL A 72 -11.07 4.30 -53.08
N ALA A 73 -10.62 3.19 -52.52
CA ALA A 73 -10.77 1.87 -53.13
C ALA A 73 -12.11 1.26 -52.73
N THR A 74 -12.83 0.81 -53.74
CA THR A 74 -14.17 0.25 -53.77
C THR A 74 -14.28 -1.11 -53.08
N HIS A 75 -15.36 -1.28 -52.32
CA HIS A 75 -16.23 -2.46 -52.24
C HIS A 75 -15.56 -3.85 -52.25
N PHE A 76 -15.34 -4.42 -51.07
CA PHE A 76 -15.08 -5.86 -50.88
C PHE A 76 -16.37 -6.56 -50.43
N PRO A 77 -16.79 -7.66 -51.08
CA PRO A 77 -17.94 -8.43 -50.63
C PRO A 77 -17.59 -9.29 -49.41
N SER A 78 -18.51 -9.34 -48.45
CA SER A 78 -18.47 -10.25 -47.30
C SER A 78 -18.41 -11.72 -47.72
N PRO A 79 -17.51 -12.54 -47.14
CA PRO A 79 -17.71 -13.97 -47.10
C PRO A 79 -18.57 -14.34 -45.90
N SER A 80 -19.80 -14.75 -46.19
CA SER A 80 -20.66 -15.50 -45.28
C SER A 80 -20.05 -16.88 -44.99
N GLY A 81 -20.00 -17.26 -43.72
CA GLY A 81 -19.87 -18.66 -43.31
C GLY A 81 -18.57 -19.04 -42.61
N HIS A 82 -18.51 -18.82 -41.29
CA HIS A 82 -17.74 -19.68 -40.40
C HIS A 82 -18.68 -20.29 -39.35
N PRO A 83 -18.61 -21.61 -39.11
CA PRO A 83 -19.38 -22.23 -38.05
C PRO A 83 -18.90 -21.69 -36.70
N GLU A 84 -19.84 -21.38 -35.82
CA GLU A 84 -19.53 -21.03 -34.43
C GLU A 84 -18.70 -22.14 -33.77
N PRO A 85 -17.63 -21.81 -33.03
CA PRO A 85 -17.02 -22.75 -32.12
C PRO A 85 -17.92 -22.83 -30.89
N THR A 86 -18.84 -23.80 -30.90
CA THR A 86 -19.42 -24.34 -29.67
C THR A 86 -18.28 -24.97 -28.86
N GLY A 87 -17.69 -24.21 -27.95
CA GLY A 87 -16.65 -24.72 -27.07
C GLY A 87 -15.56 -23.71 -26.75
N PHE A 88 -15.89 -22.63 -26.03
CA PHE A 88 -14.89 -21.97 -25.20
C PHE A 88 -14.55 -22.91 -24.04
N HIS A 89 -13.61 -23.83 -24.28
CA HIS A 89 -12.71 -24.24 -23.23
C HIS A 89 -12.10 -22.96 -22.67
N ARG A 90 -12.52 -22.56 -21.46
CA ARG A 90 -11.81 -21.59 -20.63
C ARG A 90 -10.48 -22.22 -20.22
N GLN A 91 -9.57 -22.33 -21.17
CA GLN A 91 -8.15 -22.42 -20.86
C GLN A 91 -7.86 -21.16 -20.07
N ALA A 92 -7.50 -21.33 -18.81
CA ALA A 92 -7.15 -20.26 -17.89
C ALA A 92 -6.11 -19.36 -18.57
N ARG A 93 -6.56 -18.25 -19.18
CA ARG A 93 -5.65 -17.16 -19.52
C ARG A 93 -5.08 -16.73 -18.19
N ARG A 94 -3.77 -16.92 -17.99
CA ARG A 94 -3.05 -16.28 -16.88
C ARG A 94 -3.45 -14.81 -16.90
N GLN A 95 -4.22 -14.36 -15.90
CA GLN A 95 -4.45 -12.94 -15.70
C GLN A 95 -3.08 -12.33 -15.44
N LEU A 96 -2.66 -11.46 -16.35
CA LEU A 96 -1.48 -10.63 -16.16
C LEU A 96 -1.98 -9.38 -15.45
N PHE A 97 -1.56 -9.20 -14.21
CA PHE A 97 -1.82 -7.96 -13.48
C PHE A 97 -0.78 -6.91 -13.84
N GLY A 98 -1.23 -5.66 -13.94
CA GLY A 98 -0.41 -4.52 -14.26
C GLY A 98 0.12 -3.81 -13.02
N ILE A 99 0.71 -2.64 -13.25
CA ILE A 99 1.21 -1.75 -12.18
C ILE A 99 0.09 -0.99 -11.45
N THR A 100 -1.15 -1.10 -11.95
CA THR A 100 -2.33 -0.41 -11.40
C THR A 100 -3.52 -1.37 -11.38
N GLU A 101 -4.04 -1.67 -10.19
CA GLU A 101 -5.17 -2.58 -9.96
C GLU A 101 -6.19 -1.96 -9.00
N ASN A 102 -7.48 -2.07 -9.32
CA ASN A 102 -8.55 -1.28 -8.68
C ASN A 102 -9.84 -2.09 -8.41
N ASP A 103 -9.73 -3.40 -8.24
CA ASP A 103 -10.91 -4.27 -8.20
C ASP A 103 -11.88 -3.96 -7.05
N VAL A 104 -11.36 -3.58 -5.88
CA VAL A 104 -12.19 -3.21 -4.71
C VAL A 104 -12.88 -1.86 -4.94
N THR A 105 -12.13 -0.86 -5.43
CA THR A 105 -12.66 0.48 -5.65
C THR A 105 -13.65 0.56 -6.80
N THR A 106 -13.50 -0.29 -7.80
CA THR A 106 -14.43 -0.41 -8.95
C THR A 106 -15.50 -1.47 -8.77
N ASN A 107 -15.45 -2.26 -7.69
CA ASN A 107 -16.40 -3.32 -7.36
C ASN A 107 -16.59 -4.32 -8.50
N THR A 108 -15.53 -5.06 -8.85
CA THR A 108 -15.56 -6.05 -9.94
C THR A 108 -16.28 -7.37 -9.58
N GLY A 109 -16.94 -7.43 -8.42
CA GLY A 109 -17.66 -8.58 -7.91
C GLY A 109 -16.88 -9.37 -6.86
N CYS A 110 -17.56 -10.32 -6.21
CA CYS A 110 -16.98 -11.04 -5.09
C CYS A 110 -16.15 -12.24 -5.51
N GLN A 111 -14.93 -12.26 -4.99
CA GLN A 111 -14.04 -13.39 -4.99
C GLN A 111 -13.84 -13.92 -3.56
N PRO A 112 -13.48 -15.20 -3.39
CA PRO A 112 -13.20 -15.77 -2.07
C PRO A 112 -11.95 -15.17 -1.42
N LEU A 113 -11.04 -14.57 -2.20
CA LEU A 113 -9.82 -13.93 -1.73
C LEU A 113 -9.74 -12.49 -2.24
N THR A 114 -9.37 -11.55 -1.38
CA THR A 114 -9.06 -10.17 -1.74
C THR A 114 -7.65 -9.84 -1.29
N PHE A 115 -6.77 -9.49 -2.24
CA PHE A 115 -5.41 -9.05 -1.96
C PHE A 115 -5.31 -7.54 -2.11
N ILE A 116 -4.87 -6.87 -1.04
CA ILE A 116 -4.64 -5.44 -1.01
C ILE A 116 -3.15 -5.19 -0.79
N PHE A 117 -2.51 -4.46 -1.70
CA PHE A 117 -1.06 -4.31 -1.74
C PHE A 117 -0.62 -2.85 -1.68
N ALA A 118 0.41 -2.54 -0.89
CA ALA A 118 1.09 -1.25 -0.90
C ALA A 118 2.52 -1.40 -1.47
N ARG A 119 2.85 -0.57 -2.46
CA ARG A 119 4.11 -0.60 -3.22
C ARG A 119 5.31 -0.03 -2.44
N GLY A 120 6.50 -0.05 -3.01
CA GLY A 120 7.67 0.62 -2.43
C GLY A 120 7.76 2.10 -2.82
N THR A 121 8.59 2.86 -2.09
CA THR A 121 8.88 4.27 -2.37
C THR A 121 9.30 4.50 -3.82
N GLY A 122 8.70 5.49 -4.47
CA GLY A 122 9.01 5.87 -5.85
C GLY A 122 8.53 4.88 -6.92
N GLU A 123 7.87 3.78 -6.55
CA GLU A 123 7.29 2.87 -7.54
C GLU A 123 6.11 3.51 -8.28
N LEU A 124 5.90 3.11 -9.54
CA LEU A 124 4.82 3.61 -10.39
C LEU A 124 3.49 2.90 -10.10
N GLY A 125 2.39 3.55 -10.48
CA GLY A 125 1.04 3.00 -10.32
C GLY A 125 0.66 2.83 -8.85
N ASN A 126 -0.19 1.84 -8.54
CA ASN A 126 -0.58 1.53 -7.15
C ASN A 126 -0.14 0.13 -6.68
N MET A 127 0.30 -0.72 -7.61
CA MET A 127 0.88 -2.05 -7.33
C MET A 127 2.41 -2.04 -7.38
N GLY A 128 3.01 -1.00 -7.94
CA GLY A 128 4.43 -0.99 -8.25
C GLY A 128 4.80 -1.94 -9.38
N THR A 129 6.10 -2.20 -9.51
CA THR A 129 6.68 -3.00 -10.60
C THR A 129 7.41 -4.24 -10.08
N VAL A 130 7.91 -4.21 -8.85
CA VAL A 130 8.79 -5.26 -8.32
C VAL A 130 8.01 -6.42 -7.69
N VAL A 131 7.12 -6.13 -6.74
CA VAL A 131 6.51 -7.16 -5.88
C VAL A 131 5.02 -7.36 -6.15
N GLY A 132 4.25 -6.27 -6.31
CA GLY A 132 2.80 -6.34 -6.41
C GLY A 132 2.28 -7.20 -7.57
N PRO A 133 2.63 -6.88 -8.84
CA PRO A 133 2.17 -7.65 -10.00
C PRO A 133 2.52 -9.15 -9.98
N PRO A 134 3.77 -9.58 -9.63
CA PRO A 134 4.07 -11.00 -9.59
C PRO A 134 3.34 -11.74 -8.47
N VAL A 135 3.16 -11.14 -7.28
CA VAL A 135 2.35 -11.76 -6.20
C VAL A 135 0.89 -11.91 -6.63
N ALA A 136 0.30 -10.85 -7.21
CA ALA A 136 -1.07 -10.90 -7.72
C ALA A 136 -1.25 -12.01 -8.79
N SER A 137 -0.29 -12.12 -9.71
CA SER A 137 -0.29 -13.15 -10.76
C SER A 137 -0.18 -14.57 -10.20
N ALA A 138 0.64 -14.76 -9.16
CA ALA A 138 0.78 -16.03 -8.46
C ALA A 138 -0.50 -16.40 -7.69
N LEU A 139 -1.13 -15.43 -7.00
CA LEU A 139 -2.41 -15.64 -6.32
C LEU A 139 -3.52 -16.02 -7.29
N SER A 140 -3.66 -15.33 -8.43
CA SER A 140 -4.66 -15.69 -9.44
C SER A 140 -4.39 -17.07 -10.01
N SER A 141 -3.12 -17.44 -10.25
CA SER A 141 -2.77 -18.78 -10.69
C SER A 141 -3.17 -19.85 -9.67
N LEU A 142 -2.87 -19.65 -8.39
CA LEU A 142 -3.18 -20.61 -7.31
C LEU A 142 -4.67 -20.72 -7.00
N THR A 143 -5.45 -19.68 -7.29
CA THR A 143 -6.90 -19.63 -6.99
C THR A 143 -7.77 -19.88 -8.22
N GLY A 144 -7.18 -20.17 -9.38
CA GLY A 144 -7.92 -20.33 -10.64
C GLY A 144 -8.64 -19.06 -11.09
N GLY A 145 -8.04 -17.89 -10.85
CA GLY A 145 -8.61 -16.57 -11.16
C GLY A 145 -9.61 -16.05 -10.12
N LYS A 146 -9.71 -16.70 -8.95
CA LYS A 146 -10.68 -16.35 -7.91
C LYS A 146 -10.07 -15.43 -6.84
N VAL A 147 -9.53 -14.31 -7.28
CA VAL A 147 -8.93 -13.29 -6.41
C VAL A 147 -9.25 -11.88 -6.91
N THR A 148 -9.60 -10.99 -5.99
CA THR A 148 -9.74 -9.54 -6.20
C THR A 148 -8.41 -8.87 -5.88
N ILE A 149 -7.88 -8.03 -6.76
CA ILE A 149 -6.59 -7.34 -6.57
C ILE A 149 -6.79 -5.82 -6.45
N GLN A 150 -6.23 -5.22 -5.40
CA GLN A 150 -6.29 -3.77 -5.17
C GLN A 150 -4.94 -3.22 -4.73
N GLY A 151 -4.41 -2.26 -5.49
CA GLY A 151 -3.26 -1.48 -5.04
C GLY A 151 -3.69 -0.29 -4.18
N VAL A 152 -2.93 0.03 -3.14
CA VAL A 152 -3.18 1.21 -2.31
C VAL A 152 -2.81 2.46 -3.11
N ASN A 153 -3.76 3.39 -3.26
CA ASN A 153 -3.50 4.65 -3.92
C ASN A 153 -2.98 5.69 -2.91
N TYR A 154 -1.66 5.85 -2.87
CA TYR A 154 -0.92 6.80 -2.06
C TYR A 154 0.37 7.20 -2.81
N ASP A 155 1.09 8.21 -2.31
CA ASP A 155 2.18 8.82 -3.06
C ASP A 155 3.44 7.93 -3.14
N ALA A 156 3.65 7.02 -2.17
CA ALA A 156 4.85 6.19 -2.04
C ALA A 156 6.12 7.07 -2.10
N SER A 157 6.28 7.87 -1.06
CA SER A 157 7.25 8.96 -1.05
C SER A 157 8.15 8.88 0.16
N ILE A 158 9.33 9.50 0.06
CA ILE A 158 10.25 9.66 1.19
C ILE A 158 9.60 10.36 2.41
N VAL A 159 8.52 11.11 2.20
CA VAL A 159 7.74 11.73 3.29
C VAL A 159 6.85 10.68 3.98
N GLY A 160 6.29 9.75 3.21
CA GLY A 160 5.57 8.59 3.74
C GLY A 160 6.48 7.71 4.61
N ASP A 161 7.73 7.51 4.18
CA ASP A 161 8.76 6.83 4.99
C ASP A 161 8.98 7.51 6.34
N ALA A 162 9.20 8.84 6.32
CA ALA A 162 9.42 9.63 7.53
C ALA A 162 8.21 9.64 8.48
N THR A 163 7.02 9.29 7.99
CA THR A 163 5.77 9.25 8.76
C THR A 163 5.23 7.83 8.96
N ALA A 164 6.08 6.81 8.78
CA ALA A 164 5.73 5.41 9.03
C ALA A 164 4.49 4.94 8.23
N GLY A 165 4.42 5.33 6.95
CA GLY A 165 3.34 4.93 6.03
C GLY A 165 1.97 5.52 6.36
N ALA A 166 1.91 6.64 7.08
CA ALA A 166 0.65 7.29 7.46
C ALA A 166 -0.13 7.86 6.26
N ASP A 167 0.53 8.07 5.12
CA ASP A 167 -0.07 8.51 3.86
C ASP A 167 -0.84 7.38 3.15
N GLY A 168 -0.44 6.12 3.34
CA GLY A 168 -1.11 4.94 2.76
C GLY A 168 -1.99 4.15 3.73
N GLY A 169 -1.64 4.11 5.02
CA GLY A 169 -2.27 3.23 6.02
C GLY A 169 -3.80 3.38 6.14
N PRO A 170 -4.31 4.61 6.33
CA PRO A 170 -5.76 4.85 6.38
C PRO A 170 -6.49 4.45 5.09
N THR A 171 -5.86 4.65 3.93
CA THR A 171 -6.42 4.24 2.63
C THR A 171 -6.49 2.72 2.52
N MET A 172 -5.44 2.01 2.94
CA MET A 172 -5.45 0.55 2.95
C MET A 172 -6.53 0.00 3.90
N ALA A 173 -6.66 0.54 5.11
CA ALA A 173 -7.71 0.15 6.06
C ALA A 173 -9.13 0.42 5.53
N LYS A 174 -9.31 1.54 4.81
CA LYS A 174 -10.55 1.83 4.08
C LYS A 174 -10.84 0.75 3.03
N TYR A 175 -9.86 0.32 2.24
CA TYR A 175 -10.05 -0.73 1.24
C TYR A 175 -10.37 -2.09 1.87
N VAL A 176 -9.77 -2.45 3.01
CA VAL A 176 -10.15 -3.65 3.76
C VAL A 176 -11.63 -3.58 4.16
N THR A 177 -12.04 -2.46 4.76
CA THR A 177 -13.43 -2.25 5.19
C THR A 177 -14.39 -2.31 4.01
N GLN A 178 -14.03 -1.67 2.89
CA GLN A 178 -14.82 -1.66 1.67
C GLN A 178 -14.96 -3.07 1.07
N ALA A 179 -13.88 -3.84 0.99
CA ALA A 179 -13.91 -5.21 0.48
C ALA A 179 -14.83 -6.12 1.32
N LEU A 180 -14.78 -6.00 2.65
CA LEU A 180 -15.63 -6.77 3.55
C LEU A 180 -17.10 -6.34 3.49
N GLN A 181 -17.38 -5.06 3.24
CA GLN A 181 -18.76 -4.58 3.02
C GLN A 181 -19.34 -5.10 1.70
N GLN A 182 -18.54 -5.09 0.64
CA GLN A 182 -18.95 -5.59 -0.67
C GLN A 182 -19.09 -7.12 -0.66
N CYS A 183 -18.16 -7.81 0.01
CA CYS A 183 -18.01 -9.26 -0.02
C CYS A 183 -17.74 -9.81 1.39
N PRO A 184 -18.77 -9.96 2.25
CA PRO A 184 -18.60 -10.33 3.66
C PRO A 184 -17.88 -11.68 3.91
N ASN A 185 -17.87 -12.56 2.90
CA ASN A 185 -17.23 -13.87 2.98
C ASN A 185 -15.81 -13.89 2.38
N THR A 186 -15.33 -12.81 1.77
CA THR A 186 -13.97 -12.76 1.23
C THR A 186 -12.95 -12.86 2.36
N LYS A 187 -11.84 -13.55 2.10
CA LYS A 187 -10.66 -13.48 2.96
C LYS A 187 -9.80 -12.34 2.48
N VAL A 188 -9.64 -11.30 3.29
CA VAL A 188 -8.75 -10.19 2.97
C VAL A 188 -7.34 -10.52 3.42
N VAL A 189 -6.39 -10.42 2.50
CA VAL A 189 -4.96 -10.59 2.76
C VAL A 189 -4.21 -9.34 2.32
N LEU A 190 -3.18 -8.97 3.08
CA LEU A 190 -2.40 -7.77 2.85
C LEU A 190 -1.02 -8.09 2.31
N GLY A 191 -0.44 -7.17 1.55
CA GLY A 191 0.97 -7.20 1.22
C GLY A 191 1.59 -5.80 1.19
N GLY A 192 2.86 -5.71 1.55
CA GLY A 192 3.59 -4.45 1.57
C GLY A 192 5.06 -4.64 1.27
N TYR A 193 5.65 -3.73 0.49
CA TYR A 193 7.07 -3.73 0.15
C TYR A 193 7.73 -2.43 0.60
N SER A 194 8.81 -2.50 1.38
CA SER A 194 9.56 -1.34 1.88
C SER A 194 8.64 -0.35 2.63
N GLU A 195 8.46 0.89 2.15
CA GLU A 195 7.41 1.80 2.63
C GLU A 195 6.02 1.17 2.73
N GLY A 196 5.65 0.37 1.73
CA GLY A 196 4.39 -0.35 1.71
C GLY A 196 4.23 -1.33 2.86
N ALA A 197 5.33 -1.87 3.42
CA ALA A 197 5.25 -2.68 4.63
C ALA A 197 4.86 -1.82 5.85
N MET A 198 5.42 -0.60 5.96
CA MET A 198 5.00 0.37 6.98
C MET A 198 3.52 0.74 6.83
N VAL A 199 3.03 0.91 5.59
CA VAL A 199 1.61 1.12 5.29
C VAL A 199 0.74 -0.03 5.82
N VAL A 200 1.18 -1.29 5.68
CA VAL A 200 0.47 -2.45 6.23
C VAL A 200 0.43 -2.40 7.76
N HIS A 201 1.54 -2.12 8.44
CA HIS A 201 1.56 -1.96 9.90
C HIS A 201 0.61 -0.85 10.36
N ASN A 202 0.65 0.30 9.68
CA ASN A 202 -0.20 1.45 9.99
C ASN A 202 -1.69 1.10 9.85
N ALA A 203 -2.07 0.49 8.73
CA ALA A 203 -3.43 0.04 8.48
C ALA A 203 -3.89 -0.98 9.53
N ALA A 204 -3.07 -2.00 9.80
CA ALA A 204 -3.40 -3.09 10.71
C ALA A 204 -3.67 -2.63 12.16
N ASN A 205 -3.06 -1.53 12.60
CA ASN A 205 -3.32 -0.95 13.93
C ASN A 205 -4.75 -0.41 14.09
N SER A 206 -5.42 -0.05 12.99
CA SER A 206 -6.80 0.45 12.99
C SER A 206 -7.85 -0.63 12.72
N LEU A 207 -7.43 -1.83 12.31
CA LEU A 207 -8.32 -2.92 11.92
C LEU A 207 -8.64 -3.83 13.12
N SER A 208 -9.87 -4.29 13.16
CA SER A 208 -10.38 -5.24 14.15
C SER A 208 -9.91 -6.66 13.83
N GLU A 209 -9.89 -7.51 14.86
CA GLU A 209 -9.61 -8.92 14.71
C GLU A 209 -10.56 -9.58 13.69
N GLY A 210 -10.02 -10.47 12.86
CA GLY A 210 -10.79 -11.17 11.82
C GLY A 210 -11.04 -10.39 10.53
N GLN A 211 -10.74 -9.08 10.48
CA GLN A 211 -10.85 -8.31 9.23
C GLN A 211 -9.75 -8.64 8.21
N VAL A 212 -8.59 -9.09 8.69
CA VAL A 212 -7.46 -9.51 7.85
C VAL A 212 -7.09 -10.94 8.23
N ALA A 213 -6.93 -11.79 7.22
CA ALA A 213 -6.60 -13.20 7.41
C ALA A 213 -5.09 -13.44 7.54
N ALA A 214 -4.30 -12.75 6.71
CA ALA A 214 -2.85 -12.86 6.67
C ALA A 214 -2.18 -11.65 5.99
N ALA A 215 -0.88 -11.48 6.23
CA ALA A 215 -0.05 -10.45 5.61
C ALA A 215 1.32 -11.00 5.16
N VAL A 216 1.84 -10.48 4.04
CA VAL A 216 3.22 -10.70 3.58
C VAL A 216 3.96 -9.37 3.49
N LEU A 217 5.13 -9.28 4.09
CA LEU A 217 5.91 -8.05 4.17
C LEU A 217 7.29 -8.29 3.57
N PHE A 218 7.74 -7.38 2.71
CA PHE A 218 9.00 -7.50 1.97
C PHE A 218 9.91 -6.31 2.27
N GLY A 219 11.14 -6.58 2.69
CA GLY A 219 12.09 -5.52 3.04
C GLY A 219 11.54 -4.59 4.12
N ASP A 220 10.85 -5.16 5.12
CA ASP A 220 10.08 -4.39 6.10
C ASP A 220 10.99 -3.68 7.13
N PRO A 221 10.92 -2.33 7.21
CA PRO A 221 11.60 -1.58 8.28
C PRO A 221 11.12 -1.94 9.68
N PHE A 222 9.90 -2.49 9.81
CA PHE A 222 9.22 -2.78 11.05
C PHE A 222 9.14 -4.27 11.39
N LYS A 223 9.99 -5.11 10.81
CA LYS A 223 9.93 -6.58 10.95
C LYS A 223 9.93 -7.11 12.39
N MET A 224 10.41 -6.29 13.34
CA MET A 224 10.48 -6.62 14.76
C MET A 224 9.18 -6.35 15.53
N PHE A 225 8.22 -5.68 14.90
CA PHE A 225 6.92 -5.33 15.47
C PHE A 225 5.83 -6.27 14.95
N GLY A 226 4.78 -6.46 15.75
CA GLY A 226 3.60 -7.19 15.29
C GLY A 226 2.80 -6.41 14.24
N VAL A 227 2.02 -7.12 13.43
CA VAL A 227 1.12 -6.54 12.43
C VAL A 227 -0.30 -6.48 12.99
N GLY A 228 -0.60 -5.41 13.74
CA GLY A 228 -1.91 -5.18 14.34
C GLY A 228 -2.38 -6.33 15.24
N LYS A 229 -3.48 -6.99 14.84
CA LYS A 229 -4.07 -8.15 15.55
C LYS A 229 -3.68 -9.51 14.96
N LEU A 230 -2.82 -9.55 13.94
CA LEU A 230 -2.37 -10.80 13.34
C LEU A 230 -1.39 -11.53 14.26
N SER A 231 -1.56 -12.84 14.39
CA SER A 231 -0.58 -13.70 15.05
C SER A 231 0.66 -13.90 14.16
N ALA A 232 1.76 -14.36 14.75
CA ALA A 232 2.98 -14.69 14.00
C ALA A 232 2.76 -15.75 12.89
N SER A 233 1.76 -16.62 13.02
CA SER A 233 1.42 -17.61 11.99
C SER A 233 0.70 -17.02 10.78
N GLN A 234 0.15 -15.81 10.91
CA GLN A 234 -0.58 -15.09 9.87
C GLN A 234 0.27 -14.03 9.18
N VAL A 235 1.52 -13.84 9.61
CA VAL A 235 2.45 -12.88 9.02
C VAL A 235 3.66 -13.61 8.47
N LYS A 236 4.07 -13.27 7.26
CA LYS A 236 5.31 -13.76 6.67
C LYS A 236 6.21 -12.61 6.25
N GLU A 237 7.33 -12.50 6.93
CA GLU A 237 8.42 -11.59 6.60
C GLU A 237 9.33 -12.19 5.51
N PHE A 238 9.64 -11.36 4.53
CA PHE A 238 10.68 -11.58 3.54
C PHE A 238 11.75 -10.50 3.73
N CYS A 239 12.85 -10.90 4.35
CA CYS A 239 14.01 -10.05 4.56
C CYS A 239 15.23 -10.78 4.02
N ALA A 240 15.70 -10.37 2.84
CA ALA A 240 16.82 -10.98 2.15
C ALA A 240 18.13 -10.62 2.87
N LEU A 241 19.06 -11.58 2.87
CA LEU A 241 20.31 -11.44 3.61
C LEU A 241 21.07 -10.18 3.20
N GLY A 242 21.34 -9.33 4.19
CA GLY A 242 22.10 -8.09 3.99
C GLY A 242 21.27 -6.93 3.41
N ASP A 243 19.95 -7.04 3.35
CA ASP A 243 19.08 -5.91 3.07
C ASP A 243 19.30 -4.80 4.13
N PRO A 244 19.64 -3.56 3.71
CA PRO A 244 19.88 -2.45 4.63
C PRO A 244 18.64 -2.02 5.42
N VAL A 245 17.43 -2.25 4.90
CA VAL A 245 16.19 -1.75 5.47
C VAL A 245 15.74 -2.63 6.63
N CYS A 246 15.73 -3.94 6.42
CA CYS A 246 15.20 -4.87 7.41
C CYS A 246 16.29 -5.56 8.22
N GLU A 247 17.55 -5.63 7.77
CA GLU A 247 18.63 -6.38 8.46
C GLU A 247 19.89 -5.56 8.80
N ASN A 248 19.83 -4.21 8.77
CA ASN A 248 21.02 -3.35 8.96
C ASN A 248 22.21 -3.76 8.07
N GLY A 249 21.93 -4.33 6.89
CA GLY A 249 22.94 -4.70 5.93
C GLY A 249 23.36 -3.54 5.01
N PHE A 250 24.02 -3.87 3.91
CA PHE A 250 24.49 -2.90 2.90
C PHE A 250 24.16 -3.31 1.46
N ASN A 251 23.44 -4.40 1.27
CA ASN A 251 23.14 -4.97 -0.04
C ASN A 251 21.82 -4.38 -0.57
N ILE A 252 21.90 -3.26 -1.29
CA ILE A 252 20.73 -2.63 -1.93
C ILE A 252 20.06 -3.59 -2.93
N LEU A 253 20.83 -4.46 -3.61
CA LEU A 253 20.25 -5.43 -4.54
C LEU A 253 19.36 -6.45 -3.84
N ALA A 254 19.66 -6.83 -2.60
CA ALA A 254 18.78 -7.67 -1.80
C ALA A 254 17.40 -7.00 -1.63
N HIS A 255 17.39 -5.70 -1.30
CA HIS A 255 16.16 -4.94 -1.10
C HIS A 255 15.26 -4.86 -2.33
N VAL A 256 15.83 -4.82 -3.54
CA VAL A 256 15.05 -4.68 -4.79
C VAL A 256 14.76 -6.01 -5.49
N SER A 257 15.11 -7.14 -4.88
CA SER A 257 15.04 -8.47 -5.50
C SER A 257 13.81 -9.31 -5.14
N TYR A 258 12.96 -8.83 -4.24
CA TYR A 258 11.84 -9.60 -3.65
C TYR A 258 10.77 -10.10 -4.62
N GLY A 259 10.75 -9.62 -5.87
CA GLY A 259 9.86 -10.16 -6.90
C GLY A 259 10.04 -11.68 -7.11
N THR A 260 11.21 -12.24 -6.80
CA THR A 260 11.47 -13.68 -6.88
C THR A 260 10.73 -14.50 -5.82
N ASP A 261 10.32 -13.88 -4.70
CA ASP A 261 9.62 -14.54 -3.60
C ASP A 261 8.10 -14.61 -3.80
N ALA A 262 7.59 -14.08 -4.92
CA ALA A 262 6.17 -13.94 -5.18
C ALA A 262 5.37 -15.25 -5.07
N ASN A 263 5.91 -16.36 -5.57
CA ASN A 263 5.25 -17.67 -5.46
C ASN A 263 5.16 -18.14 -4.00
N THR A 264 6.23 -18.00 -3.23
CA THR A 264 6.27 -18.36 -1.81
C THR A 264 5.29 -17.51 -1.01
N ALA A 265 5.25 -16.20 -1.28
CA ALA A 265 4.31 -15.28 -0.64
C ALA A 265 2.85 -15.64 -0.96
N ALA A 266 2.53 -15.89 -2.24
CA ALA A 266 1.18 -16.27 -2.64
C ALA A 266 0.74 -17.60 -2.01
N GLN A 267 1.62 -18.59 -1.94
CA GLN A 267 1.34 -19.86 -1.26
C GLN A 267 1.05 -19.66 0.23
N PHE A 268 1.87 -18.86 0.91
CA PHE A 268 1.64 -18.53 2.31
C PHE A 268 0.27 -17.87 2.52
N LEU A 269 -0.07 -16.85 1.72
CA LEU A 269 -1.34 -16.13 1.84
C LEU A 269 -2.54 -17.05 1.63
N VAL A 270 -2.51 -17.91 0.61
CA VAL A 270 -3.59 -18.89 0.33
C VAL A 270 -3.76 -19.86 1.50
N GLN A 271 -2.65 -20.39 2.03
CA GLN A 271 -2.68 -21.33 3.16
C GLN A 271 -3.18 -20.67 4.45
N ALA A 272 -2.62 -19.51 4.81
CA ALA A 272 -2.98 -18.79 6.02
C ALA A 272 -4.43 -18.26 5.97
N ALA A 273 -4.94 -17.93 4.78
CA ALA A 273 -6.35 -17.57 4.58
C ALA A 273 -7.31 -18.77 4.53
N GLY A 274 -6.81 -20.01 4.50
CA GLY A 274 -7.63 -21.21 4.38
C GLY A 274 -8.32 -21.35 3.01
N ILE A 275 -7.73 -20.77 1.96
CA ILE A 275 -8.22 -20.91 0.58
C ILE A 275 -7.67 -22.20 -0.02
N SER A 276 -8.54 -23.00 -0.64
CA SER A 276 -8.09 -24.18 -1.37
C SER A 276 -7.39 -23.78 -2.67
N SER A 277 -6.17 -24.28 -2.89
CA SER A 277 -5.48 -24.14 -4.18
C SER A 277 -6.26 -24.89 -5.25
N SER A 278 -6.40 -24.27 -6.43
CA SER A 278 -7.08 -24.85 -7.60
C SER A 278 -6.20 -25.78 -8.41
#